data_AF-A0A962A5J4-F1
#
_entry.id   AF-A0A962A5J4-F1
#
_cell.length_a   1.000
_cell.length_b   1.000
_cell.length_c   1.000
_cell.angle_alpha   90.00
_cell.angle_beta   90.00
_cell.angle_gamma   90.00
#
_symmetry.space_group_name_H-M   'P 1'
#
loop_
_entity.id
_entity.type
_entity.pdbx_description
1 polymer ?
#
loop_
_entity_poly.entity_id
_entity_poly.type
_entity_poly.pdbx_seq_one_letter_code
_entity_poly.pdbx_strand_id
1 'polypeptide(L)'
;MSKIPNITKLIQRDQGMTLIDLAIAVLVLGLILTPLIQMAKNYELKSRYEKTQENVEIVEAALKQFYYKNSRLPCPADLTLSPNDADYGKAVEQADVKSPPCLATSLDDISGVNVTGAVPFQDLRIPAEAAMDGWNNKLTYSVARLTTQEGAVMDDTTGVIEVYSHNQNPNPGGEAICSNATAQLTDKGFWVVLSHGPNGYGAYTPEGELHSTCTNGGNHERENCLNVGGPASNAAFWEQTCSHNMSKTDAGDWVSGARYDDYMAYGDKAFIKPWETYYALEEEPDREVFSKIDLVGIHNNNPQFELDVRGNVLLDDESATDPDKKGFAMTNQICDENGDNCFSPALIGGLDAAMNCSSGAMAGIANNAANCDVGLGTDFMSGSCGDDQHMIGINLDGSPTCAGP
;
A
#
# COMPACT_ATOMS: atom_id res chain seq x y z
N MET A 1 -8.06 20.94 85.52
CA MET A 1 -7.94 21.70 84.25
C MET A 1 -6.73 22.61 84.38
N SER A 2 -5.72 22.72 83.53
CA SER A 2 -5.27 22.05 82.32
C SER A 2 -3.80 22.49 82.21
N LYS A 3 -2.83 21.58 82.19
CA LYS A 3 -1.40 21.94 82.06
C LYS A 3 -1.18 22.47 80.64
N ILE A 4 -0.83 23.75 80.52
CA ILE A 4 -0.38 24.34 79.27
C ILE A 4 0.97 23.68 78.90
N PRO A 5 1.09 22.99 77.74
CA PRO A 5 2.36 22.45 77.33
C PRO A 5 3.29 23.58 76.84
N ASN A 6 4.54 23.54 77.31
CA ASN A 6 5.64 24.41 76.88
C ASN A 6 5.80 24.39 75.35
N ILE A 7 5.69 25.56 74.71
CA ILE A 7 5.86 25.77 73.26
C ILE A 7 7.36 25.77 72.86
N THR A 8 8.28 25.60 73.81
CA THR A 8 9.73 25.82 73.61
C THR A 8 10.49 24.62 73.01
N LYS A 9 9.85 23.77 72.20
CA LYS A 9 10.53 22.60 71.61
C LYS A 9 10.13 22.27 70.16
N LEU A 10 9.92 23.29 69.33
CA LEU A 10 9.76 23.12 67.87
C LEU A 10 10.67 24.04 67.04
N ILE A 11 11.71 24.63 67.63
CA ILE A 11 12.81 25.18 66.83
C ILE A 11 13.70 23.98 66.47
N GLN A 12 13.33 23.27 65.40
CA GLN A 12 14.28 22.43 64.70
C GLN A 12 15.47 23.31 64.34
N ARG A 13 16.64 22.84 64.75
CA ARG A 13 17.91 23.48 64.44
C ARG A 13 18.15 23.21 62.96
N ASP A 14 17.82 24.18 62.10
CA ASP A 14 18.19 24.16 60.69
C ASP A 14 19.72 24.02 60.62
N GLN A 15 20.20 22.79 60.44
CA GLN A 15 21.57 22.55 60.07
C GLN A 15 21.67 23.06 58.63
N GLY A 16 22.22 24.26 58.45
CA GLY A 16 22.52 24.79 57.13
C GLY A 16 23.33 23.75 56.36
N MET A 17 22.85 23.39 55.17
CA MET A 17 23.55 22.43 54.31
C MET A 17 24.98 22.90 54.12
N THR A 18 25.93 21.99 54.31
CA THR A 18 27.34 22.34 54.14
C THR A 18 27.62 22.60 52.66
N LEU A 19 28.60 23.47 52.37
CA LEU A 19 28.99 23.75 50.98
C LEU A 19 29.46 22.48 50.24
N ILE A 20 30.01 21.52 50.98
CA ILE A 20 30.47 20.23 50.44
C ILE A 20 29.31 19.30 50.10
N ASP A 21 28.22 19.29 50.88
CA ASP A 21 27.02 18.50 50.57
C ASP A 21 26.36 18.98 49.27
N LEU A 22 26.30 20.31 49.07
CA LEU A 22 25.77 20.88 47.83
C LEU A 22 26.70 20.60 46.63
N ALA A 23 28.02 20.63 46.83
CA ALA A 23 28.99 20.28 45.78
C ALA A 23 28.90 18.80 45.37
N ILE A 24 28.77 17.88 46.34
CA ILE A 24 28.57 16.45 46.06
C ILE A 24 27.23 16.21 45.38
N ALA A 25 26.16 16.89 45.83
CA ALA A 25 24.84 16.77 45.20
C ALA A 25 24.86 17.20 43.73
N VAL A 26 25.49 18.34 43.40
CA VAL A 26 25.62 18.81 42.01
C VAL A 26 26.50 17.87 41.17
N LEU A 27 27.56 17.31 41.75
CA LEU A 27 28.41 16.31 41.07
C LEU A 27 27.62 15.04 40.73
N VAL A 28 26.88 14.49 41.69
CA VAL A 28 26.05 13.29 41.48
C VAL A 28 24.95 13.58 40.46
N LEU A 29 24.30 14.75 40.52
CA LEU A 29 23.30 15.18 39.53
C LEU A 29 23.92 15.28 38.13
N GLY A 30 25.13 15.87 38.00
CA GLY A 30 25.82 15.97 36.71
C GLY A 30 26.15 14.61 36.09
N LEU A 31 26.57 13.64 36.92
CA LEU A 31 26.84 12.27 36.48
C LEU A 31 25.57 11.55 35.99
N ILE A 32 24.41 11.82 36.59
CA ILE A 32 23.13 11.22 36.20
C ILE A 32 22.53 11.90 34.96
N LEU A 33 22.61 13.23 34.86
CA LEU A 33 22.00 13.99 33.76
C LEU A 33 22.69 13.78 32.41
N THR A 34 24.01 13.59 32.41
CA THR A 34 24.80 13.43 31.18
C THR A 34 24.33 12.27 30.29
N PRO A 35 24.13 11.03 30.79
CA PRO A 35 23.59 9.94 29.97
C PRO A 35 22.11 10.11 29.61
N LEU A 36 21.30 10.74 30.48
CA LEU A 36 19.87 10.97 30.20
C LEU A 36 19.65 11.90 29.00
N ILE A 37 20.47 12.96 28.87
CA ILE A 37 20.39 13.87 27.72
C ILE A 37 20.72 13.14 26.41
N GLN A 38 21.73 12.26 26.41
CA GLN A 38 22.07 11.46 25.22
C GLN A 38 20.96 10.49 24.85
N MET A 39 20.35 9.84 25.84
CA MET A 39 19.21 8.96 25.62
C MET A 39 18.00 9.71 25.05
N ALA A 40 17.68 10.89 25.59
CA ALA A 40 16.59 11.74 25.09
C ALA A 40 16.81 12.16 23.63
N LYS A 41 18.03 12.57 23.26
CA LYS A 41 18.38 12.92 21.87
C LYS A 41 18.24 11.74 20.91
N ASN A 42 18.70 10.54 21.31
CA ASN A 42 18.57 9.35 20.47
C ASN A 42 17.10 8.91 20.30
N TYR A 43 16.28 9.06 21.34
CA TYR A 43 14.85 8.80 21.26
C TYR A 43 14.14 9.75 20.29
N GLU A 44 14.46 11.05 20.37
CA GLU A 44 13.90 12.05 19.44
C GLU A 44 14.31 11.75 18.00
N LEU A 45 15.60 11.49 17.75
CA LEU A 45 16.06 11.14 16.40
C LEU A 45 15.35 9.90 15.87
N LYS A 46 15.26 8.83 16.66
CA LYS A 46 14.53 7.61 16.28
C LYS A 46 13.07 7.91 15.92
N SER A 47 12.39 8.71 16.74
CA SER A 47 11.00 9.11 16.48
C SER A 47 10.84 9.88 15.16
N ARG A 48 11.81 10.70 14.77
CA ARG A 48 11.79 11.41 13.48
C ARG A 48 11.97 10.45 12.29
N TYR A 49 12.86 9.47 12.39
CA TYR A 49 13.01 8.44 11.36
C TYR A 49 11.73 7.60 11.22
N GLU A 50 11.18 7.12 12.35
CA GLU A 50 9.92 6.36 12.35
C GLU A 50 8.77 7.14 11.73
N LYS A 51 8.63 8.43 12.08
CA LYS A 51 7.63 9.33 11.47
C LYS A 51 7.85 9.50 9.96
N THR A 52 9.10 9.58 9.51
CA THR A 52 9.42 9.71 8.08
C THR A 52 8.98 8.46 7.32
N GLN A 53 9.30 7.28 7.85
CA GLN A 53 8.92 6.01 7.25
C GLN A 53 7.40 5.86 7.20
N GLU A 54 6.70 6.13 8.30
CA GLU A 54 5.24 6.10 8.38
C GLU A 54 4.60 7.05 7.35
N ASN A 55 5.09 8.29 7.25
CA ASN A 55 4.59 9.27 6.30
C ASN A 55 4.83 8.85 4.84
N VAL A 56 6.01 8.30 4.52
CA VAL A 56 6.31 7.79 3.18
C VAL A 56 5.40 6.61 2.82
N GLU A 57 5.15 5.69 3.75
CA GLU A 57 4.21 4.57 3.58
C GLU A 57 2.77 5.06 3.34
N ILE A 58 2.32 6.09 4.07
CA ILE A 58 1.01 6.73 3.86
C ILE A 58 0.93 7.33 2.45
N VAL A 59 1.98 8.03 2.01
CA VAL A 59 2.02 8.62 0.66
C VAL A 59 1.99 7.53 -0.40
N GLU A 60 2.76 6.45 -0.24
CA GLU A 60 2.77 5.32 -1.16
C GLU A 60 1.37 4.68 -1.28
N ALA A 61 0.70 4.44 -0.14
CA ALA A 61 -0.66 3.91 -0.12
C ALA A 61 -1.65 4.85 -0.82
N ALA A 62 -1.51 6.17 -0.63
CA ALA A 62 -2.35 7.16 -1.28
C ALA A 62 -2.09 7.25 -2.79
N LEU A 63 -0.83 7.16 -3.24
CA LEU A 63 -0.46 7.09 -4.66
C LEU A 63 -1.10 5.87 -5.34
N LYS A 64 -1.05 4.70 -4.68
CA LYS A 64 -1.73 3.48 -5.13
C LYS A 64 -3.23 3.72 -5.29
N GLN A 65 -3.88 4.25 -4.25
CA GLN A 65 -5.32 4.52 -4.29
C GLN A 65 -5.70 5.53 -5.38
N PHE A 66 -4.90 6.58 -5.57
CA PHE A 66 -5.12 7.58 -6.61
C PHE A 66 -5.02 6.97 -8.01
N TYR A 67 -4.00 6.14 -8.25
CA TYR A 67 -3.83 5.46 -9.54
C TYR A 67 -5.00 4.55 -9.86
N TYR A 68 -5.45 3.75 -8.89
CA TYR A 68 -6.59 2.86 -9.12
C TYR A 68 -7.90 3.59 -9.40
N LYS A 69 -8.08 4.80 -8.86
CA LYS A 69 -9.27 5.62 -9.08
C LYS A 69 -9.23 6.38 -10.40
N ASN A 70 -8.07 6.92 -10.77
CA ASN A 70 -7.93 7.86 -11.88
C ASN A 70 -7.16 7.29 -13.09
N SER A 71 -6.67 6.05 -13.00
CA SER A 71 -5.84 5.40 -14.02
C SER A 71 -4.62 6.25 -14.45
N ARG A 72 -4.06 6.98 -13.49
CA ARG A 72 -2.88 7.84 -13.64
C ARG A 72 -2.30 8.18 -12.28
N LEU A 73 -1.01 8.49 -12.21
CA LEU A 73 -0.39 9.08 -11.02
C LEU A 73 -0.66 10.59 -10.95
N PRO A 74 -0.74 11.18 -9.75
CA PRO A 74 -0.96 12.61 -9.61
C PRO A 74 0.27 13.38 -10.08
N CYS A 75 0.05 14.62 -10.54
CA CYS A 75 1.15 15.54 -10.79
C CYS A 75 1.74 16.06 -9.47
N PRO A 76 3.06 16.31 -9.38
CA PRO A 76 3.65 16.90 -8.18
C PRO A 76 3.07 18.28 -7.87
N ALA A 77 3.07 18.64 -6.59
CA ALA A 77 2.76 19.99 -6.13
C ALA A 77 3.99 20.90 -6.20
N ASP A 78 3.81 22.22 -6.14
CA ASP A 78 4.93 23.17 -6.10
C ASP A 78 5.61 23.17 -4.71
N LEU A 79 6.94 22.96 -4.72
CA LEU A 79 7.79 22.98 -3.54
C LEU A 79 7.88 24.36 -2.89
N THR A 80 7.69 25.43 -3.65
CA THR A 80 7.94 26.83 -3.25
C THR A 80 6.74 27.56 -2.66
N LEU A 81 5.56 26.93 -2.64
CA LEU A 81 4.36 27.53 -2.08
C LEU A 81 4.32 27.40 -0.55
N SER A 82 3.84 28.44 0.13
CA SER A 82 3.64 28.46 1.58
C SER A 82 2.22 28.03 1.95
N PRO A 83 1.93 27.67 3.22
CA PRO A 83 0.58 27.26 3.65
C PRO A 83 -0.53 28.31 3.47
N ASN A 84 -0.16 29.58 3.26
CA ASN A 84 -1.11 30.66 3.01
C ASN A 84 -1.52 30.76 1.53
N ASP A 85 -0.85 30.02 0.65
CA ASP A 85 -1.19 29.98 -0.77
C ASP A 85 -2.39 29.07 -1.02
N ALA A 86 -3.28 29.47 -1.92
CA ALA A 86 -4.48 28.70 -2.25
C ALA A 86 -4.15 27.36 -2.91
N ASP A 87 -3.00 27.25 -3.56
CA ASP A 87 -2.56 26.06 -4.30
C ASP A 87 -1.53 25.23 -3.52
N TYR A 88 -1.31 25.55 -2.24
CA TYR A 88 -0.43 24.80 -1.35
C TYR A 88 -0.84 23.32 -1.24
N GLY A 89 0.00 22.43 -1.77
CA GLY A 89 -0.23 20.99 -1.73
C GLY A 89 -1.20 20.45 -2.78
N LYS A 90 -1.55 21.25 -3.79
CA LYS A 90 -2.29 20.79 -4.96
C LYS A 90 -1.37 20.37 -6.09
N ALA A 91 -1.77 19.36 -6.84
CA ALA A 91 -1.10 18.91 -8.04
C ALA A 91 -1.03 20.02 -9.10
N VAL A 92 0.16 20.29 -9.62
CA VAL A 92 0.39 21.27 -10.68
C VAL A 92 0.31 20.57 -12.03
N GLU A 93 -0.89 20.55 -12.62
CA GLU A 93 -1.13 19.84 -13.88
C GLU A 93 -0.61 20.60 -15.11
N GLN A 94 -0.71 21.92 -15.10
CA GLN A 94 -0.26 22.79 -16.20
C GLN A 94 1.08 23.44 -15.86
N ALA A 95 1.80 23.91 -16.89
CA ALA A 95 3.07 24.58 -16.70
C ALA A 95 2.89 25.80 -15.79
N ASP A 96 3.80 25.96 -14.84
CA ASP A 96 3.96 27.22 -14.12
C ASP A 96 5.39 27.75 -14.36
N VAL A 97 5.64 29.00 -14.00
CA VAL A 97 6.91 29.72 -14.20
C VAL A 97 8.13 28.94 -13.69
N LYS A 98 7.93 28.02 -12.73
CA LYS A 98 8.98 27.25 -12.06
C LYS A 98 9.03 25.77 -12.42
N SER A 99 8.02 25.23 -13.13
CA SER A 99 7.90 23.79 -13.37
C SER A 99 7.36 23.48 -14.77
N PRO A 100 7.97 22.53 -15.50
CA PRO A 100 7.42 22.09 -16.79
C PRO A 100 6.00 21.51 -16.61
N PRO A 101 5.14 21.61 -17.64
CA PRO A 101 3.77 21.11 -17.55
C PRO A 101 3.78 19.62 -17.27
N CYS A 102 3.12 19.19 -16.21
CA CYS A 102 3.06 17.77 -15.86
C CYS A 102 2.16 17.00 -16.84
N LEU A 103 1.00 17.56 -17.20
CA LEU A 103 0.16 17.01 -18.26
C LEU A 103 0.63 17.48 -19.63
N ALA A 104 0.49 16.61 -20.63
CA ALA A 104 0.96 16.89 -21.97
C ALA A 104 -0.19 17.07 -22.95
N THR A 105 0.02 17.91 -23.95
CA THR A 105 -0.87 18.00 -25.12
C THR A 105 -0.48 17.02 -26.23
N SER A 106 0.73 16.43 -26.16
CA SER A 106 1.27 15.44 -27.09
C SER A 106 2.15 14.43 -26.35
N LEU A 107 2.07 13.14 -26.71
CA LEU A 107 2.81 12.05 -26.06
C LEU A 107 4.30 12.00 -26.46
N ASP A 108 4.67 12.56 -27.62
CA ASP A 108 6.06 12.55 -28.10
C ASP A 108 6.97 13.47 -27.27
N ASP A 109 6.40 14.49 -26.63
CA ASP A 109 7.13 15.49 -25.84
C ASP A 109 7.45 15.03 -24.40
N ILE A 110 7.01 13.82 -24.02
CA ILE A 110 7.01 13.37 -22.61
C ILE A 110 7.68 12.01 -22.38
N SER A 111 8.06 11.32 -23.45
CA SER A 111 8.79 10.05 -23.33
C SER A 111 10.18 10.27 -22.75
N GLY A 112 10.54 9.48 -21.74
CA GLY A 112 11.83 9.61 -21.04
C GLY A 112 11.92 10.81 -20.08
N VAL A 113 10.82 11.51 -19.82
CA VAL A 113 10.80 12.71 -18.95
C VAL A 113 10.17 12.38 -17.61
N ASN A 114 10.77 12.82 -16.51
CA ASN A 114 10.16 12.87 -15.18
C ASN A 114 9.83 14.31 -14.78
N VAL A 115 8.88 14.46 -13.86
CA VAL A 115 8.51 15.74 -13.24
C VAL A 115 8.66 15.59 -11.74
N THR A 116 9.25 16.58 -11.09
CA THR A 116 9.54 16.53 -9.66
C THR A 116 9.01 17.77 -8.94
N GLY A 117 8.48 17.57 -7.74
CA GLY A 117 7.93 18.60 -6.88
C GLY A 117 7.66 18.07 -5.48
N ALA A 118 6.71 18.68 -4.77
CA ALA A 118 6.23 18.22 -3.48
C ALA A 118 5.14 17.15 -3.64
N VAL A 119 4.89 16.36 -2.59
CA VAL A 119 3.73 15.46 -2.54
C VAL A 119 2.41 16.27 -2.59
N PRO A 120 1.49 15.99 -3.54
CA PRO A 120 0.23 16.71 -3.69
C PRO A 120 -0.82 16.19 -2.68
N PHE A 121 -0.66 16.55 -1.40
CA PHE A 121 -1.47 15.99 -0.32
C PHE A 121 -2.98 16.29 -0.44
N GLN A 122 -3.37 17.39 -1.08
CA GLN A 122 -4.79 17.71 -1.27
C GLN A 122 -5.45 16.74 -2.26
N ASP A 123 -4.80 16.46 -3.39
CA ASP A 123 -5.27 15.53 -4.42
C ASP A 123 -5.24 14.09 -3.92
N LEU A 124 -4.22 13.75 -3.13
CA LEU A 124 -4.08 12.45 -2.45
C LEU A 124 -5.03 12.28 -1.26
N ARG A 125 -5.68 13.36 -0.79
CA ARG A 125 -6.58 13.38 0.37
C ARG A 125 -5.93 12.87 1.66
N ILE A 126 -4.66 13.17 1.83
CA ILE A 126 -3.90 12.88 3.06
C ILE A 126 -3.69 14.18 3.86
N PRO A 127 -3.49 14.09 5.18
CA PRO A 127 -3.16 15.26 5.99
C PRO A 127 -1.82 15.88 5.53
N ALA A 128 -1.70 17.20 5.63
CA ALA A 128 -0.49 17.92 5.19
C ALA A 128 0.76 17.45 5.96
N GLU A 129 0.59 17.03 7.21
CA GLU A 129 1.65 16.49 8.07
C GLU A 129 2.22 15.16 7.54
N ALA A 130 1.44 14.39 6.77
CA ALA A 130 1.89 13.16 6.12
C ALA A 130 2.71 13.41 4.85
N ALA A 131 2.67 14.63 4.30
CA ALA A 131 3.51 15.06 3.20
C ALA A 131 4.83 15.72 3.66
N MET A 132 5.15 15.62 4.94
CA MET A 132 6.39 16.12 5.54
C MET A 132 7.24 14.96 6.06
N ASP A 133 8.56 15.14 6.12
CA ASP A 133 9.46 14.22 6.81
C ASP A 133 9.46 14.48 8.34
N GLY A 134 10.23 13.67 9.08
CA GLY A 134 10.41 13.82 10.52
C GLY A 134 11.20 15.07 10.96
N TRP A 135 11.84 15.77 10.02
CA TRP A 135 12.55 17.04 10.24
C TRP A 135 11.73 18.25 9.83
N ASN A 136 10.46 18.03 9.45
CA ASN A 136 9.52 19.06 9.03
C ASN A 136 9.88 19.71 7.69
N ASN A 137 10.54 18.98 6.79
CA ASN A 137 10.68 19.37 5.39
C ASN A 137 9.62 18.67 4.54
N LYS A 138 9.26 19.25 3.40
CA LYS A 138 8.36 18.64 2.42
C LYS A 138 9.01 17.38 1.83
N LEU A 139 8.24 16.30 1.75
CA LEU A 139 8.63 15.14 0.98
C LEU A 139 8.68 15.50 -0.51
N THR A 140 9.79 15.15 -1.13
CA THR A 140 9.99 15.28 -2.57
C THR A 140 9.30 14.13 -3.28
N TYR A 141 8.55 14.45 -4.33
CA TYR A 141 7.85 13.50 -5.18
C TYR A 141 8.27 13.69 -6.63
N SER A 142 8.83 12.64 -7.23
CA SER A 142 9.20 12.57 -8.64
C SER A 142 8.36 11.51 -9.32
N VAL A 143 7.85 11.80 -10.52
CA VAL A 143 6.99 10.89 -11.28
C VAL A 143 7.35 10.90 -12.75
N ALA A 144 7.30 9.74 -13.39
CA ALA A 144 7.41 9.61 -14.83
C ALA A 144 6.27 10.39 -15.50
N ARG A 145 6.58 11.31 -16.41
CA ARG A 145 5.58 12.19 -17.01
C ARG A 145 4.53 11.43 -17.85
N LEU A 146 4.91 10.27 -18.39
CA LEU A 146 3.97 9.38 -19.08
C LEU A 146 2.91 8.81 -18.14
N THR A 147 3.25 8.52 -16.88
CA THR A 147 2.32 7.88 -15.93
C THR A 147 1.32 8.87 -15.32
N THR A 148 1.48 10.17 -15.56
CA THR A 148 0.53 11.22 -15.12
C THR A 148 -0.56 11.50 -16.14
N GLN A 149 -0.48 10.93 -17.35
CA GLN A 149 -1.50 11.08 -18.38
C GLN A 149 -2.71 10.19 -18.09
N GLU A 150 -3.90 10.61 -18.54
CA GLU A 150 -5.12 9.82 -18.38
C GLU A 150 -5.01 8.48 -19.12
N GLY A 151 -5.36 7.39 -18.43
CA GLY A 151 -5.29 6.05 -18.99
C GLY A 151 -3.86 5.51 -19.15
N ALA A 152 -2.88 6.12 -18.48
CA ALA A 152 -1.51 5.63 -18.50
C ALA A 152 -1.41 4.21 -17.93
N VAL A 153 -0.62 3.37 -18.61
CA VAL A 153 -0.25 2.03 -18.15
C VAL A 153 1.14 2.11 -17.55
N MET A 154 1.34 1.47 -16.40
CA MET A 154 2.68 1.30 -15.82
C MET A 154 3.29 0.01 -16.37
N ASP A 155 4.34 0.13 -17.17
CA ASP A 155 5.09 -0.95 -17.80
C ASP A 155 6.57 -0.58 -17.96
N ASP A 156 7.40 -1.50 -18.45
CA ASP A 156 8.84 -1.29 -18.62
C ASP A 156 9.19 -0.12 -19.57
N THR A 157 8.23 0.39 -20.35
CA THR A 157 8.42 1.50 -21.30
C THR A 157 8.08 2.87 -20.71
N THR A 158 7.28 2.90 -19.64
CA THR A 158 6.83 4.13 -18.96
C THR A 158 7.62 4.44 -17.70
N GLY A 159 8.35 3.47 -17.14
CA GLY A 159 9.34 3.67 -16.08
C GLY A 159 10.59 4.37 -16.63
N VAL A 160 10.90 5.57 -16.12
CA VAL A 160 12.02 6.39 -16.61
C VAL A 160 12.94 6.88 -15.50
N ILE A 161 12.56 6.68 -14.23
CA ILE A 161 13.32 7.13 -13.07
C ILE A 161 14.35 6.07 -12.69
N GLU A 162 15.61 6.30 -12.99
CA GLU A 162 16.72 5.42 -12.65
C GLU A 162 16.98 5.46 -11.14
N VAL A 163 16.89 4.30 -10.48
CA VAL A 163 17.25 4.17 -9.07
C VAL A 163 18.55 3.39 -8.96
N TYR A 164 19.54 3.99 -8.32
CA TYR A 164 20.86 3.40 -8.11
C TYR A 164 21.04 2.93 -6.67
N SER A 165 21.63 1.76 -6.52
CA SER A 165 22.08 1.24 -5.23
C SER A 165 23.60 1.18 -5.18
N HIS A 166 24.16 1.30 -3.97
CA HIS A 166 25.57 0.93 -3.73
C HIS A 166 25.73 -0.58 -3.86
N ASN A 167 26.72 -1.02 -4.64
CA ASN A 167 27.17 -2.41 -4.57
C ASN A 167 27.66 -2.68 -3.14
N GLN A 168 26.90 -3.48 -2.39
CA GLN A 168 27.41 -4.05 -1.15
C GLN A 168 28.60 -4.93 -1.52
N ASN A 169 29.83 -4.51 -1.19
CA ASN A 169 30.94 -5.43 -1.25
C ASN A 169 30.70 -6.45 -0.13
N PRO A 170 30.41 -7.73 -0.42
CA PRO A 170 29.97 -8.69 0.58
C PRO A 170 31.19 -9.14 1.39
N ASN A 171 31.68 -8.30 2.31
CA ASN A 171 32.62 -8.75 3.31
C ASN A 171 31.86 -9.58 4.35
N PRO A 172 32.10 -10.89 4.48
CA PRO A 172 31.45 -11.70 5.50
C PRO A 172 31.98 -11.25 6.86
N GLY A 173 31.17 -10.48 7.60
CA GLY A 173 31.48 -10.03 8.96
C GLY A 173 31.97 -8.58 9.11
N GLY A 174 31.89 -7.74 8.08
CA GLY A 174 32.18 -6.31 8.17
C GLY A 174 30.99 -5.45 7.76
N GLU A 175 30.75 -4.34 8.47
CA GLU A 175 29.74 -3.35 8.11
C GLU A 175 30.03 -2.81 6.70
N ALA A 176 29.00 -2.70 5.85
CA ALA A 176 29.16 -2.26 4.47
C ALA A 176 29.72 -0.83 4.43
N ILE A 177 30.97 -0.69 4.00
CA ILE A 177 31.59 0.61 3.74
C ILE A 177 31.22 1.00 2.30
N CYS A 178 30.51 2.12 2.12
CA CYS A 178 30.34 2.74 0.81
C CYS A 178 31.71 3.22 0.34
N SER A 179 32.50 2.33 -0.27
CA SER A 179 33.57 2.77 -1.15
C SER A 179 32.94 3.29 -2.44
N ASN A 180 33.75 3.86 -3.35
CA ASN A 180 33.34 4.31 -4.68
C ASN A 180 32.85 3.12 -5.54
N ALA A 181 31.78 2.48 -5.10
CA ALA A 181 31.13 1.36 -5.71
C ALA A 181 30.62 1.82 -7.07
N THR A 182 30.87 1.00 -8.09
CA THR A 182 30.20 1.09 -9.38
C THR A 182 28.70 1.18 -9.13
N ALA A 183 28.04 2.24 -9.62
CA ALA A 183 26.60 2.37 -9.55
C ALA A 183 25.96 1.13 -10.20
N GLN A 184 25.11 0.42 -9.47
CA GLN A 184 24.26 -0.60 -10.07
C GLN A 184 22.87 0.01 -10.22
N LEU A 185 22.38 0.09 -11.46
CA LEU A 185 20.99 0.42 -11.72
C LEU A 185 20.15 -0.72 -11.12
N THR A 186 19.37 -0.38 -10.11
CA THR A 186 18.48 -1.33 -9.45
C THR A 186 17.25 -1.53 -10.33
N ASP A 187 16.59 -0.43 -10.71
CA ASP A 187 15.41 -0.47 -11.57
C ASP A 187 15.10 0.91 -12.21
N LYS A 188 14.09 0.93 -13.10
CA LYS A 188 13.46 2.15 -13.62
C LYS A 188 12.08 2.33 -13.01
N GLY A 189 11.99 3.22 -12.03
CA GLY A 189 10.75 3.57 -11.33
C GLY A 189 9.79 4.44 -12.14
N PHE A 190 8.50 4.29 -11.82
CA PHE A 190 7.39 5.17 -12.22
C PHE A 190 7.29 6.39 -11.33
N TRP A 191 7.69 6.26 -10.06
CA TRP A 191 7.66 7.32 -9.07
C TRP A 191 8.72 7.11 -7.99
N VAL A 192 9.13 8.20 -7.35
CA VAL A 192 10.01 8.24 -6.17
C VAL A 192 9.44 9.24 -5.17
N VAL A 193 9.38 8.85 -3.90
CA VAL A 193 9.15 9.74 -2.75
C VAL A 193 10.42 9.76 -1.93
N LEU A 194 10.94 10.96 -1.66
CA LEU A 194 12.23 11.19 -1.02
C LEU A 194 12.10 12.12 0.19
N SER A 195 12.70 11.70 1.29
CA SER A 195 13.04 12.51 2.45
C SER A 195 14.53 12.84 2.40
N HIS A 196 14.85 14.13 2.51
CA HIS A 196 16.22 14.66 2.52
C HIS A 196 16.90 14.58 3.90
N GLY A 197 16.22 14.00 4.89
CA GLY A 197 16.81 13.68 6.19
C GLY A 197 17.23 14.90 7.03
N PRO A 198 18.06 14.68 8.06
CA PRO A 198 18.54 15.72 8.95
C PRO A 198 19.33 16.87 8.31
N ASN A 199 20.06 16.63 7.23
CA ASN A 199 20.89 17.65 6.58
C ASN A 199 20.06 18.62 5.69
N GLY A 200 18.90 18.17 5.19
CA GLY A 200 17.97 18.93 4.37
C GLY A 200 18.52 19.45 3.03
N TYR A 201 19.55 18.83 2.45
CA TYR A 201 20.12 19.29 1.17
C TYR A 201 19.12 19.12 0.02
N GLY A 202 18.64 20.23 -0.56
CA GLY A 202 17.61 20.20 -1.61
C GLY A 202 16.19 20.11 -1.09
N ALA A 203 16.02 20.05 0.24
CA ALA A 203 14.72 20.01 0.89
C ALA A 203 14.07 21.39 0.90
N TYR A 204 12.75 21.42 0.85
CA TYR A 204 11.97 22.65 1.03
C TYR A 204 11.23 22.62 2.36
N THR A 205 11.23 23.74 3.08
CA THR A 205 10.44 23.91 4.30
C THR A 205 8.94 23.96 3.97
N PRO A 206 8.05 23.86 4.96
CA PRO A 206 6.61 24.01 4.74
C PRO A 206 6.26 25.35 4.11
N GLU A 207 7.01 26.40 4.44
CA GLU A 207 6.87 27.76 3.90
C GLU A 207 7.31 27.87 2.43
N GLY A 208 7.92 26.83 1.87
CA GLY A 208 8.41 26.82 0.51
C GLY A 208 9.79 27.46 0.33
N GLU A 209 10.55 27.57 1.42
CA GLU A 209 11.94 28.03 1.38
C GLU A 209 12.88 26.84 1.22
N LEU A 210 13.93 26.99 0.41
CA LEU A 210 14.96 25.97 0.28
C LEU A 210 15.75 25.91 1.60
N HIS A 211 15.77 24.75 2.26
CA HIS A 211 16.41 24.54 3.55
C HIS A 211 17.94 24.66 3.44
N SER A 212 18.53 23.82 2.59
CA SER A 212 19.96 23.83 2.29
C SER A 212 20.17 23.68 0.78
N THR A 213 21.04 24.50 0.19
CA THR A 213 21.40 24.38 -1.23
C THR A 213 22.19 23.11 -1.50
N CYS A 214 22.09 22.55 -2.71
CA CYS A 214 22.97 21.46 -3.13
C CYS A 214 24.44 21.91 -3.07
N THR A 215 25.23 21.30 -2.19
CA THR A 215 26.64 21.67 -2.04
C THR A 215 27.47 21.07 -3.18
N ASN A 216 28.37 21.85 -3.79
CA ASN A 216 29.32 21.35 -4.79
C ASN A 216 30.44 20.53 -4.12
N GLY A 217 30.14 19.27 -3.82
CA GLY A 217 31.08 18.26 -3.30
C GLY A 217 30.68 16.89 -3.83
N GLY A 218 31.64 15.97 -3.98
CA GLY A 218 31.50 14.70 -4.71
C GLY A 218 30.63 13.61 -4.07
N ASN A 219 29.52 13.95 -3.42
CA ASN A 219 28.68 12.99 -2.70
C ASN A 219 27.41 12.60 -3.48
N HIS A 220 26.90 11.39 -3.25
CA HIS A 220 25.64 10.89 -3.81
C HIS A 220 24.40 11.69 -3.32
N GLU A 221 24.51 12.42 -2.21
CA GLU A 221 23.49 13.39 -1.73
C GLU A 221 23.18 14.46 -2.80
N ARG A 222 24.12 14.78 -3.69
CA ARG A 222 23.88 15.75 -4.79
C ARG A 222 22.88 15.23 -5.81
N GLU A 223 22.90 13.93 -6.11
CA GLU A 223 22.03 13.36 -7.15
C GLU A 223 20.56 13.32 -6.68
N ASN A 224 20.33 13.21 -5.38
CA ASN A 224 19.00 13.34 -4.78
C ASN A 224 18.57 14.79 -4.52
N CYS A 225 19.50 15.73 -4.63
CA CYS A 225 19.24 17.13 -4.33
C CYS A 225 18.54 17.82 -5.50
N LEU A 226 17.36 18.39 -5.22
CA LEU A 226 16.61 19.13 -6.23
C LEU A 226 17.07 20.59 -6.31
N ASN A 227 17.54 20.99 -7.49
CA ASN A 227 17.69 22.41 -7.84
C ASN A 227 16.56 22.81 -8.78
N VAL A 228 15.56 23.54 -8.27
CA VAL A 228 14.50 24.14 -9.08
C VAL A 228 15.15 25.15 -10.04
N GLY A 229 15.25 24.81 -11.33
CA GLY A 229 15.91 25.61 -12.38
C GLY A 229 17.23 25.04 -12.93
N GLY A 230 17.68 23.87 -12.48
CA GLY A 230 18.73 23.10 -13.16
C GLY A 230 18.24 22.45 -14.45
N PRO A 231 19.14 21.97 -15.35
CA PRO A 231 18.71 21.08 -16.43
C PRO A 231 17.91 19.93 -15.81
N ALA A 232 16.80 19.52 -16.45
CA ALA A 232 15.98 18.39 -16.01
C ALA A 232 16.93 17.29 -15.53
N SER A 233 16.97 17.07 -14.22
CA SER A 233 17.91 16.12 -13.63
C SER A 233 17.59 14.81 -14.31
N ASN A 234 18.53 14.30 -15.11
CA ASN A 234 18.49 12.92 -15.57
C ASN A 234 18.08 12.10 -14.36
N ALA A 235 17.02 11.32 -14.51
CA ALA A 235 16.10 10.89 -13.48
C ALA A 235 16.72 9.87 -12.47
N ALA A 236 17.91 10.16 -11.97
CA ALA A 236 18.76 9.30 -11.18
C ALA A 236 18.61 9.65 -9.70
N PHE A 237 18.06 8.71 -8.93
CA PHE A 237 18.01 8.77 -7.48
C PHE A 237 18.89 7.67 -6.90
N TRP A 238 19.51 7.91 -5.77
CA TRP A 238 20.29 6.91 -5.05
C TRP A 238 19.46 6.38 -3.90
N GLU A 239 19.55 5.09 -3.58
CA GLU A 239 18.88 4.48 -2.43
C GLU A 239 19.87 4.31 -1.28
N GLN A 240 19.38 4.40 -0.03
CA GLN A 240 20.18 4.12 1.17
C GLN A 240 20.41 2.61 1.36
N THR A 241 21.28 1.98 0.59
CA THR A 241 21.60 0.55 0.81
C THR A 241 22.76 0.29 1.76
N CYS A 242 23.43 1.33 2.24
CA CYS A 242 24.55 1.21 3.15
C CYS A 242 24.46 2.25 4.28
N SER A 243 24.31 1.77 5.52
CA SER A 243 24.54 2.57 6.71
C SER A 243 26.01 2.93 6.77
N HIS A 244 26.39 4.18 6.51
CA HIS A 244 27.71 4.66 6.91
C HIS A 244 27.80 4.49 8.42
N ASN A 245 28.49 3.45 8.85
CA ASN A 245 28.68 3.24 10.25
C ASN A 245 29.35 4.48 10.83
N MET A 246 28.88 4.89 12.00
CA MET A 246 29.41 6.00 12.75
C MET A 246 30.79 5.61 13.27
N SER A 247 31.79 5.52 12.39
CA SER A 247 33.17 5.41 12.82
C SER A 247 33.55 6.77 13.39
N LYS A 248 33.38 6.89 14.71
CA LYS A 248 34.10 7.90 15.49
C LYS A 248 35.57 7.68 15.18
N THR A 249 36.24 8.72 14.69
CA THR A 249 37.69 8.73 14.79
C THR A 249 38.07 8.65 16.27
N ASP A 250 39.24 8.10 16.58
CA ASP A 250 39.75 7.99 17.96
C ASP A 250 39.86 9.36 18.69
N ALA A 251 39.67 10.47 17.97
CA ALA A 251 39.62 11.84 18.48
C ALA A 251 38.21 12.34 18.86
N GLY A 252 37.16 11.54 18.65
CA GLY A 252 35.77 11.91 18.97
C GLY A 252 35.17 12.97 18.05
N ASP A 253 35.85 13.32 16.96
CA ASP A 253 35.38 14.31 16.00
C ASP A 253 34.62 13.63 14.84
N TRP A 254 33.45 14.17 14.53
CA TRP A 254 32.58 13.68 13.47
C TRP A 254 33.13 14.14 12.12
N VAL A 255 33.70 13.24 11.33
CA VAL A 255 34.18 13.61 9.99
C VAL A 255 32.97 13.93 9.10
N SER A 256 32.82 15.21 8.76
CA SER A 256 31.72 15.84 8.03
C SER A 256 31.72 15.55 6.52
N GLY A 257 31.98 14.30 6.10
CA GLY A 257 32.36 13.99 4.73
C GLY A 257 31.38 13.18 3.87
N ALA A 258 30.56 12.28 4.43
CA ALA A 258 29.78 11.36 3.61
C ALA A 258 28.67 10.68 4.42
N ARG A 259 27.59 11.39 4.75
CA ARG A 259 26.45 10.79 5.45
C ARG A 259 25.20 10.94 4.61
N TYR A 260 25.07 10.02 3.66
CA TYR A 260 23.82 9.79 2.97
C TYR A 260 22.75 9.38 4.01
N ASP A 261 21.91 10.35 4.38
CA ASP A 261 20.86 10.28 5.40
C ASP A 261 19.44 10.38 4.80
N ASP A 262 19.38 10.52 3.47
CA ASP A 262 18.17 10.47 2.68
C ASP A 262 17.48 9.10 2.80
N TYR A 263 16.16 9.13 2.88
CA TYR A 263 15.31 7.95 2.85
C TYR A 263 14.35 8.08 1.68
N MET A 264 14.21 7.03 0.88
CA MET A 264 13.30 7.03 -0.26
C MET A 264 12.49 5.75 -0.37
N ALA A 265 11.31 5.88 -0.96
CA ALA A 265 10.52 4.79 -1.50
C ALA A 265 10.31 5.04 -3.00
N TYR A 266 10.21 3.98 -3.78
CA TYR A 266 9.99 4.06 -5.22
C TYR A 266 9.12 2.90 -5.69
N GLY A 267 8.41 3.11 -6.79
CA GLY A 267 7.64 2.07 -7.45
C GLY A 267 8.25 1.70 -8.79
N ASP A 268 8.84 0.53 -8.86
CA ASP A 268 9.41 -0.11 -10.06
C ASP A 268 8.42 -1.05 -10.76
N LYS A 269 7.37 -1.47 -10.05
CA LYS A 269 6.34 -2.37 -10.54
C LYS A 269 5.02 -1.64 -10.70
N ALA A 270 4.28 -2.04 -11.72
CA ALA A 270 2.90 -1.64 -11.88
C ALA A 270 2.12 -1.94 -10.59
N PHE A 271 1.24 -1.03 -10.19
CA PHE A 271 0.31 -1.30 -9.11
C PHE A 271 -0.66 -2.39 -9.55
N ILE A 272 -0.36 -3.62 -9.16
CA ILE A 272 -1.22 -4.78 -9.38
C ILE A 272 -2.42 -4.58 -8.48
N LYS A 273 -3.63 -4.49 -9.07
CA LYS A 273 -4.85 -4.46 -8.25
C LYS A 273 -4.83 -5.69 -7.34
N PRO A 274 -5.30 -5.59 -6.08
CA PRO A 274 -5.23 -6.69 -5.12
C PRO A 274 -5.80 -8.05 -5.59
N TRP A 275 -6.56 -8.08 -6.69
CA TRP A 275 -7.23 -9.25 -7.26
C TRP A 275 -6.91 -9.48 -8.75
N GLU A 276 -5.89 -8.81 -9.29
CA GLU A 276 -5.41 -9.04 -10.66
C GLU A 276 -4.31 -10.10 -10.61
N THR A 277 -4.57 -11.28 -11.17
CA THR A 277 -3.55 -12.33 -11.27
C THR A 277 -2.46 -11.90 -12.26
N TYR A 278 -1.20 -12.06 -11.85
CA TYR A 278 -0.01 -11.69 -12.62
C TYR A 278 -0.05 -12.25 -14.06
N TYR A 279 0.32 -11.42 -15.04
CA TYR A 279 0.55 -11.84 -16.42
C TYR A 279 1.79 -12.75 -16.46
N ALA A 280 1.59 -14.05 -16.69
CA ALA A 280 2.57 -14.79 -17.48
C ALA A 280 2.27 -14.48 -18.95
N LEU A 281 3.35 -14.18 -19.67
CA LEU A 281 3.44 -13.70 -21.04
C LEU A 281 2.65 -14.60 -22.01
N GLU A 282 1.94 -13.95 -22.93
CA GLU A 282 1.43 -14.42 -24.23
C GLU A 282 0.59 -15.73 -24.26
N GLU A 283 -0.68 -15.60 -24.73
CA GLU A 283 -1.58 -16.66 -25.27
C GLU A 283 -2.93 -16.99 -24.58
N GLU A 284 -3.51 -16.19 -23.67
CA GLU A 284 -4.88 -16.51 -23.17
C GLU A 284 -5.81 -15.26 -23.12
N PRO A 285 -6.90 -15.21 -23.93
CA PRO A 285 -7.84 -14.07 -23.95
C PRO A 285 -8.89 -14.09 -22.82
N ASP A 286 -8.96 -15.15 -22.02
CA ASP A 286 -10.07 -15.39 -21.11
C ASP A 286 -9.67 -15.16 -19.64
N ARG A 287 -9.56 -13.89 -19.23
CA ARG A 287 -9.46 -13.55 -17.79
C ARG A 287 -10.80 -13.01 -17.26
N GLU A 288 -11.26 -13.62 -16.17
CA GLU A 288 -12.66 -13.66 -15.75
C GLU A 288 -13.03 -12.71 -14.60
N VAL A 289 -12.09 -11.94 -14.05
CA VAL A 289 -12.36 -11.04 -12.91
C VAL A 289 -11.75 -9.66 -13.15
N PHE A 290 -12.60 -8.64 -13.12
CA PHE A 290 -12.27 -7.23 -13.32
C PHE A 290 -12.62 -6.44 -12.06
N SER A 291 -11.66 -5.78 -11.43
CA SER A 291 -11.95 -4.90 -10.28
C SER A 291 -11.69 -3.43 -10.63
N LYS A 292 -12.61 -2.56 -10.23
CA LYS A 292 -12.42 -1.12 -10.03
C LYS A 292 -12.53 -0.88 -8.53
N ILE A 293 -11.83 0.10 -7.95
CA ILE A 293 -12.01 0.42 -6.53
C ILE A 293 -13.51 0.64 -6.29
N ASP A 294 -14.06 -0.14 -5.35
CA ASP A 294 -15.47 -0.25 -4.95
C ASP A 294 -16.40 -1.12 -5.81
N LEU A 295 -15.97 -1.66 -6.96
CA LEU A 295 -16.81 -2.49 -7.84
C LEU A 295 -16.03 -3.71 -8.39
N VAL A 296 -16.52 -4.93 -8.16
CA VAL A 296 -15.93 -6.17 -8.66
C VAL A 296 -16.83 -6.77 -9.73
N GLY A 297 -16.35 -6.85 -10.96
CA GLY A 297 -17.00 -7.55 -12.07
C GLY A 297 -16.42 -8.94 -12.27
N ILE A 298 -17.26 -9.98 -12.32
CA ILE A 298 -16.83 -11.32 -12.81
C ILE A 298 -17.43 -11.48 -14.20
N HIS A 299 -16.60 -11.71 -15.22
CA HIS A 299 -16.94 -11.65 -16.65
C HIS A 299 -17.67 -10.35 -17.07
N ASN A 300 -17.46 -9.27 -16.31
CA ASN A 300 -18.00 -7.95 -16.63
C ASN A 300 -16.88 -6.92 -16.53
N ASN A 301 -16.41 -6.44 -17.68
CA ASN A 301 -15.35 -5.43 -17.76
C ASN A 301 -15.82 -4.00 -17.42
N ASN A 302 -17.12 -3.79 -17.14
CA ASN A 302 -17.67 -2.51 -16.70
C ASN A 302 -18.72 -2.72 -15.59
N PRO A 303 -18.30 -3.15 -14.38
CA PRO A 303 -19.22 -3.41 -13.28
C PRO A 303 -19.97 -2.15 -12.88
N GLN A 304 -21.28 -2.24 -12.69
CA GLN A 304 -22.16 -1.14 -12.23
C GLN A 304 -22.54 -1.27 -10.75
N PHE A 305 -22.19 -2.39 -10.10
CA PHE A 305 -22.51 -2.71 -8.70
C PHE A 305 -21.25 -3.21 -7.96
N GLU A 306 -21.28 -3.17 -6.62
CA GLU A 306 -20.14 -3.57 -5.76
C GLU A 306 -19.63 -4.98 -6.07
N LEU A 307 -20.54 -5.89 -6.43
CA LEU A 307 -20.26 -7.17 -7.05
C LEU A 307 -21.22 -7.38 -8.24
N ASP A 308 -20.69 -7.35 -9.46
CA ASP A 308 -21.42 -7.44 -10.73
C ASP A 308 -20.93 -8.66 -11.52
N VAL A 309 -21.52 -9.81 -11.22
CA VAL A 309 -21.24 -11.07 -11.90
C VAL A 309 -22.09 -11.16 -13.15
N ARG A 310 -21.48 -11.16 -14.34
CA ARG A 310 -22.16 -11.44 -15.60
C ARG A 310 -21.91 -12.88 -16.02
N GLY A 311 -22.93 -13.71 -15.89
CA GLY A 311 -22.85 -15.13 -16.19
C GLY A 311 -23.03 -15.98 -14.93
N ASN A 312 -22.92 -17.29 -15.09
CA ASN A 312 -22.93 -18.19 -13.94
C ASN A 312 -21.55 -18.15 -13.27
N VAL A 313 -21.51 -18.23 -11.94
CA VAL A 313 -20.27 -18.57 -11.23
C VAL A 313 -19.95 -20.02 -11.60
N LEU A 314 -19.12 -20.20 -12.62
CA LEU A 314 -18.74 -21.50 -13.12
C LEU A 314 -17.62 -22.05 -12.25
N LEU A 315 -17.79 -23.29 -11.77
CA LEU A 315 -16.67 -24.11 -11.32
C LEU A 315 -15.97 -24.60 -12.59
N ASP A 316 -14.68 -24.31 -12.68
CA ASP A 316 -13.80 -24.53 -13.83
C ASP A 316 -13.87 -25.97 -14.36
N ASP A 317 -13.87 -26.09 -15.69
CA ASP A 317 -14.02 -27.31 -16.47
C ASP A 317 -12.96 -27.37 -17.57
N GLU A 318 -11.99 -28.25 -17.39
CA GLU A 318 -11.49 -28.99 -18.54
C GLU A 318 -11.59 -30.49 -18.26
N SER A 319 -12.67 -31.11 -18.74
CA SER A 319 -12.64 -32.53 -19.04
C SER A 319 -11.61 -32.78 -20.14
N ALA A 320 -10.50 -33.46 -19.81
CA ALA A 320 -9.45 -33.87 -20.75
C ALA A 320 -9.94 -34.75 -21.93
N THR A 321 -11.24 -35.08 -21.97
CA THR A 321 -11.83 -36.00 -22.94
C THR A 321 -13.01 -35.43 -23.73
N ASP A 322 -13.59 -34.29 -23.33
CA ASP A 322 -14.76 -33.72 -24.02
C ASP A 322 -14.87 -32.21 -23.78
N PRO A 323 -14.43 -31.37 -24.74
CA PRO A 323 -14.32 -29.91 -24.58
C PRO A 323 -15.66 -29.15 -24.57
N ASP A 324 -16.79 -29.83 -24.79
CA ASP A 324 -18.12 -29.22 -24.80
C ASP A 324 -18.88 -29.35 -23.46
N LYS A 325 -18.27 -29.92 -22.41
CA LYS A 325 -18.96 -30.30 -21.16
C LYS A 325 -18.63 -29.45 -19.91
N LYS A 326 -19.16 -28.22 -19.83
CA LYS A 326 -18.89 -27.28 -18.71
C LYS A 326 -19.70 -27.53 -17.42
N GLY A 327 -19.06 -27.39 -16.25
CA GLY A 327 -19.70 -27.15 -14.94
C GLY A 327 -19.73 -28.30 -13.92
N PHE A 328 -18.66 -29.08 -13.76
CA PHE A 328 -18.61 -30.12 -12.72
C PHE A 328 -18.00 -29.62 -11.39
N ALA A 329 -18.50 -30.13 -10.26
CA ALA A 329 -17.75 -30.12 -9.02
C ALA A 329 -16.48 -30.99 -9.19
N MET A 330 -15.35 -30.62 -8.57
CA MET A 330 -14.04 -31.32 -8.61
C MET A 330 -14.04 -32.77 -8.06
N THR A 331 -15.20 -33.38 -7.88
CA THR A 331 -15.33 -34.78 -7.50
C THR A 331 -16.27 -35.51 -8.45
N ASN A 332 -15.86 -36.70 -8.88
CA ASN A 332 -16.71 -37.59 -9.64
C ASN A 332 -17.82 -38.21 -8.77
N GLN A 333 -17.71 -38.09 -7.44
CA GLN A 333 -18.62 -38.66 -6.46
C GLN A 333 -18.73 -37.82 -5.19
N ILE A 334 -19.95 -37.51 -4.77
CA ILE A 334 -20.26 -36.96 -3.45
C ILE A 334 -20.71 -38.13 -2.59
N CYS A 335 -20.01 -38.39 -1.50
CA CYS A 335 -20.25 -39.50 -0.58
C CYS A 335 -20.71 -38.98 0.79
N ASP A 336 -21.25 -39.86 1.62
CA ASP A 336 -21.52 -39.54 3.02
C ASP A 336 -20.21 -39.40 3.84
N GLU A 337 -20.34 -39.02 5.12
CA GLU A 337 -19.20 -38.76 6.02
C GLU A 337 -18.29 -39.98 6.23
N ASN A 338 -18.78 -41.20 5.98
CA ASN A 338 -18.01 -42.43 6.08
C ASN A 338 -17.37 -42.86 4.76
N GLY A 339 -17.62 -42.11 3.68
CA GLY A 339 -17.20 -42.47 2.32
C GLY A 339 -18.08 -43.53 1.68
N ASP A 340 -19.21 -43.87 2.31
CA ASP A 340 -20.20 -44.80 1.79
C ASP A 340 -21.31 -44.02 1.06
N ASN A 341 -22.16 -44.69 0.27
CA ASN A 341 -23.32 -44.09 -0.42
C ASN A 341 -23.01 -42.90 -1.35
N CYS A 342 -22.01 -43.07 -2.22
CA CYS A 342 -21.62 -42.07 -3.20
C CYS A 342 -22.63 -41.90 -4.35
N PHE A 343 -22.79 -40.67 -4.85
CA PHE A 343 -23.50 -40.38 -6.10
C PHE A 343 -22.74 -39.36 -6.96
N SER A 344 -22.88 -39.44 -8.28
CA SER A 344 -22.29 -38.47 -9.19
C SER A 344 -23.02 -37.12 -9.10
N PRO A 345 -22.32 -35.96 -9.03
CA PRO A 345 -22.97 -34.65 -9.08
C PRO A 345 -23.89 -34.45 -10.30
N ALA A 346 -23.54 -35.09 -11.43
CA ALA A 346 -24.35 -35.08 -12.65
C ALA A 346 -25.75 -35.66 -12.44
N LEU A 347 -25.91 -36.55 -11.44
CA LEU A 347 -27.18 -37.17 -11.09
C LEU A 347 -28.19 -36.10 -10.65
N ILE A 348 -27.83 -35.13 -9.80
CA ILE A 348 -28.75 -34.07 -9.32
C ILE A 348 -29.12 -33.06 -10.41
N GLY A 349 -28.36 -33.01 -11.51
CA GLY A 349 -28.63 -32.12 -12.65
C GLY A 349 -29.96 -32.39 -13.38
N GLY A 350 -30.70 -33.45 -13.03
CA GLY A 350 -32.08 -33.69 -13.47
C GLY A 350 -32.24 -34.23 -14.88
N LEU A 351 -31.15 -34.40 -15.63
CA LEU A 351 -31.16 -34.95 -16.99
C LEU A 351 -30.94 -36.47 -17.04
N ASP A 352 -30.54 -37.09 -15.93
CA ASP A 352 -30.29 -38.53 -15.85
C ASP A 352 -31.60 -39.30 -15.56
N ALA A 353 -31.88 -40.33 -16.35
CA ALA A 353 -33.05 -41.19 -16.17
C ALA A 353 -33.06 -41.91 -14.81
N ALA A 354 -31.89 -42.12 -14.19
CA ALA A 354 -31.77 -42.69 -12.85
C ALA A 354 -32.35 -41.79 -11.75
N MET A 355 -32.61 -40.51 -12.04
CA MET A 355 -33.31 -39.60 -11.12
C MET A 355 -34.83 -39.58 -11.25
N ASN A 356 -35.38 -40.28 -12.25
CA ASN A 356 -36.81 -40.25 -12.48
C ASN A 356 -37.53 -41.25 -11.57
N CYS A 357 -38.32 -40.74 -10.62
CA CYS A 357 -39.26 -41.56 -9.89
C CYS A 357 -40.47 -41.89 -10.77
N SER A 358 -40.55 -43.13 -11.26
CA SER A 358 -41.67 -43.60 -12.09
C SER A 358 -43.02 -43.57 -11.35
N SER A 359 -42.97 -43.61 -10.02
CA SER A 359 -44.11 -43.45 -9.10
C SER A 359 -43.60 -42.92 -7.76
N GLY A 360 -44.33 -41.99 -7.14
CA GLY A 360 -43.94 -41.38 -5.86
C GLY A 360 -43.04 -40.15 -6.01
N ALA A 361 -42.51 -39.63 -4.89
CA ALA A 361 -41.60 -38.49 -4.90
C ALA A 361 -40.18 -38.91 -4.49
N MET A 362 -39.18 -38.14 -4.92
CA MET A 362 -37.79 -38.35 -4.50
C MET A 362 -37.66 -38.04 -3.00
N ALA A 363 -37.40 -39.06 -2.19
CA ALA A 363 -37.14 -38.91 -0.76
C ALA A 363 -35.64 -38.78 -0.45
N GLY A 364 -34.78 -39.16 -1.40
CA GLY A 364 -33.34 -38.99 -1.31
C GLY A 364 -32.61 -39.63 -2.49
N ILE A 365 -31.30 -39.79 -2.36
CA ILE A 365 -30.43 -40.43 -3.35
C ILE A 365 -29.68 -41.56 -2.64
N ALA A 366 -29.68 -42.74 -3.22
CA ALA A 366 -28.93 -43.89 -2.71
C ALA A 366 -28.43 -44.75 -3.87
N ASN A 367 -27.23 -45.31 -3.75
CA ASN A 367 -26.62 -46.17 -4.77
C ASN A 367 -26.61 -45.55 -6.19
N ASN A 368 -26.33 -44.24 -6.30
CA ASN A 368 -26.29 -43.50 -7.56
C ASN A 368 -27.63 -43.51 -8.34
N ALA A 369 -28.77 -43.56 -7.64
CA ALA A 369 -30.11 -43.43 -8.20
C ALA A 369 -31.08 -42.72 -7.23
N ALA A 370 -32.21 -42.23 -7.73
CA ALA A 370 -33.28 -41.70 -6.89
C ALA A 370 -33.83 -42.78 -5.96
N ASN A 371 -33.86 -42.48 -4.67
CA ASN A 371 -34.63 -43.24 -3.69
C ASN A 371 -36.05 -42.66 -3.64
N CYS A 372 -36.98 -43.34 -4.31
CA CYS A 372 -38.35 -42.86 -4.48
C CYS A 372 -39.26 -43.39 -3.38
N ASP A 373 -39.93 -42.48 -2.67
CA ASP A 373 -40.97 -42.84 -1.71
C ASP A 373 -42.33 -42.93 -2.43
N VAL A 374 -42.85 -44.16 -2.46
CA VAL A 374 -44.13 -44.51 -3.09
C VAL A 374 -45.34 -44.20 -2.21
N GLY A 375 -45.14 -43.76 -0.97
CA GLY A 375 -46.20 -43.42 -0.02
C GLY A 375 -47.05 -42.20 -0.40
N LEU A 376 -46.61 -41.42 -1.41
CA LEU A 376 -47.23 -40.16 -1.81
C LEU A 376 -48.17 -40.28 -3.04
N GLY A 377 -48.33 -41.48 -3.62
CA GLY A 377 -49.17 -41.68 -4.81
C GLY A 377 -48.65 -40.98 -6.07
N THR A 378 -49.22 -41.27 -7.24
CA THR A 378 -48.80 -40.69 -8.54
C THR A 378 -49.44 -39.34 -8.85
N ASP A 379 -50.23 -38.80 -7.92
CA ASP A 379 -51.08 -37.61 -8.11
C ASP A 379 -50.80 -36.58 -6.98
N PHE A 380 -49.54 -36.51 -6.54
CA PHE A 380 -49.15 -35.73 -5.35
C PHE A 380 -49.21 -34.21 -5.55
N MET A 381 -49.31 -33.73 -6.79
CA MET A 381 -49.43 -32.30 -7.09
C MET A 381 -50.72 -32.04 -7.87
N SER A 382 -51.72 -31.49 -7.18
CA SER A 382 -52.96 -31.06 -7.80
C SER A 382 -53.00 -29.53 -7.91
N GLY A 383 -52.77 -29.01 -9.12
CA GLY A 383 -52.86 -27.58 -9.44
C GLY A 383 -51.54 -26.88 -9.71
N SER A 384 -51.61 -25.57 -9.95
CA SER A 384 -50.47 -24.69 -10.27
C SER A 384 -50.58 -23.38 -9.48
N CYS A 385 -49.44 -22.70 -9.27
CA CYS A 385 -49.46 -21.31 -8.81
C CYS A 385 -50.04 -20.39 -9.89
N GLY A 386 -50.58 -19.24 -9.49
CA GLY A 386 -51.07 -18.22 -10.43
C GLY A 386 -49.93 -17.56 -11.21
N ASP A 387 -50.28 -16.84 -12.28
CA ASP A 387 -49.33 -16.30 -13.29
C ASP A 387 -48.23 -15.37 -12.71
N ASP A 388 -48.40 -14.84 -11.50
CA ASP A 388 -47.42 -13.99 -10.78
C ASP A 388 -46.98 -14.56 -9.43
N GLN A 389 -47.07 -15.88 -9.22
CA GLN A 389 -46.67 -16.53 -7.98
C GLN A 389 -45.65 -17.65 -8.21
N HIS A 390 -44.68 -17.77 -7.32
CA HIS A 390 -43.72 -18.88 -7.28
C HIS A 390 -44.08 -19.86 -6.17
N MET A 391 -43.81 -21.14 -6.39
CA MET A 391 -44.05 -22.18 -5.40
C MET A 391 -42.99 -22.10 -4.29
N ILE A 392 -43.45 -22.04 -3.05
CA ILE A 392 -42.61 -22.03 -1.85
C ILE A 392 -42.75 -23.31 -1.01
N GLY A 393 -43.69 -24.19 -1.37
CA GLY A 393 -43.88 -25.48 -0.70
C GLY A 393 -45.02 -26.27 -1.28
N ILE A 394 -45.31 -27.43 -0.68
CA ILE A 394 -46.42 -28.30 -1.01
C ILE A 394 -47.11 -28.66 0.31
N ASN A 395 -48.43 -28.48 0.37
CA ASN A 395 -49.22 -28.85 1.54
C ASN A 395 -49.38 -30.37 1.64
N LEU A 396 -49.73 -30.88 2.83
CA LEU A 396 -49.95 -32.31 3.06
C LEU A 396 -51.06 -32.93 2.20
N ASP A 397 -51.91 -32.10 1.60
CA ASP A 397 -52.97 -32.51 0.67
C ASP A 397 -52.55 -32.47 -0.81
N GLY A 398 -51.28 -32.15 -1.10
CA GLY A 398 -50.73 -32.11 -2.46
C GLY A 398 -51.04 -30.83 -3.23
N SER A 399 -51.56 -29.78 -2.58
CA SER A 399 -51.72 -28.46 -3.20
C SER A 399 -50.41 -27.65 -3.13
N PRO A 400 -50.05 -26.88 -4.17
CA PRO A 400 -48.88 -26.02 -4.13
C PRO A 400 -49.11 -24.84 -3.17
N THR A 401 -48.14 -24.60 -2.29
CA THR A 401 -48.07 -23.37 -1.49
C THR A 401 -47.34 -22.32 -2.30
N CYS A 402 -48.02 -21.24 -2.66
CA CYS A 402 -47.52 -20.22 -3.57
C CYS A 402 -47.28 -18.89 -2.85
N ALA A 403 -46.20 -18.19 -3.19
CA ALA A 403 -45.93 -16.83 -2.78
C ALA A 403 -45.86 -15.92 -4.02
N GLY A 404 -46.49 -14.75 -3.95
CA GLY A 404 -46.29 -13.70 -4.95
C GLY A 404 -44.97 -12.96 -4.73
N PRO A 405 -44.66 -11.93 -5.54
CA PRO A 405 -43.67 -10.93 -5.17
C PRO A 405 -43.92 -10.34 -3.76
#